data_AF-A0A1W9RG36-F1
#
_entry.id   AF-A0A1W9RG36-F1
#
_cell.length_a   1.000
_cell.length_b   1.000
_cell.length_c   1.000
_cell.angle_alpha   90.00
_cell.angle_beta   90.00
_cell.angle_gamma   90.00
#
_symmetry.space_group_name_H-M   'P 1'
#
loop_
_entity.id
_entity.type
_entity.pdbx_description
1 polymer ?
#
loop_
_entity_poly.entity_id
_entity_poly.type
_entity_poly.pdbx_seq_one_letter_code
_entity_poly.pdbx_strand_id
1 'polypeptide(L)'
;MEKFCKLIKEFVKIEITPQEIYKISPDYSVYMRLPYVVIRTSWGCVFNCTYCGIKFIHPEYKERDISLVIKEIEFFYRKGITNFAFYDDALLYNSRRIKYFLKILAEKNISVNFHTPNGLHARFIDEELAQLMHNARFINPRLSLESAEEKFQHKTGGKVFLSDFEKAIYNLRKAGYRDWEYSAYLLIGLPDENLDMVKTSIEYAKKLKAKPLLAEYAPIPGTEIAKKIKYDLSEPLYHNNSIFPAYSPGEWKYLQELKDLARNF
;
A
#
# COMPACT_ATOMS: atom_id res chain seq x y z
N MET A 1 14.01 -7.21 -12.46
CA MET A 1 15.16 -6.45 -11.94
C MET A 1 16.29 -6.26 -12.95
N GLU A 2 16.79 -7.29 -13.64
CA GLU A 2 17.89 -7.13 -14.62
C GLU A 2 17.60 -6.12 -15.73
N LYS A 3 16.38 -6.11 -16.28
CA LYS A 3 15.94 -5.08 -17.24
C LYS A 3 16.07 -3.67 -16.68
N PHE A 4 15.76 -3.47 -15.40
CA PHE A 4 15.87 -2.17 -14.73
C PHE A 4 17.33 -1.76 -14.52
N CYS A 5 18.21 -2.68 -14.12
CA CYS A 5 19.66 -2.44 -14.08
C CYS A 5 20.21 -2.01 -15.46
N LYS A 6 19.77 -2.68 -16.54
CA LYS A 6 20.15 -2.31 -17.91
C LYS A 6 19.70 -0.88 -18.26
N LEU A 7 18.47 -0.52 -17.91
CA LEU A 7 17.96 0.84 -18.10
C LEU A 7 18.77 1.88 -17.30
N ILE A 8 19.12 1.61 -16.03
CA ILE A 8 19.97 2.52 -15.24
C ILE A 8 21.33 2.72 -15.93
N LYS A 9 21.97 1.64 -16.39
CA LYS A 9 23.24 1.73 -17.12
C LYS A 9 23.09 2.54 -18.41
N GLU A 10 21.99 2.36 -19.13
CA GLU A 10 21.73 3.05 -20.40
C GLU A 10 21.51 4.55 -20.21
N PHE A 11 20.63 4.94 -19.28
CA PHE A 11 20.19 6.33 -19.09
C PHE A 11 21.07 7.13 -18.12
N VAL A 12 21.57 6.51 -17.07
CA VAL A 12 22.31 7.19 -15.97
C VAL A 12 23.81 6.89 -16.02
N LYS A 13 24.25 5.94 -16.87
CA LYS A 13 25.66 5.51 -17.00
C LYS A 13 26.26 4.96 -15.70
N ILE A 14 25.42 4.49 -14.79
CA ILE A 14 25.82 3.82 -13.54
C ILE A 14 25.62 2.31 -13.72
N GLU A 15 26.67 1.53 -13.44
CA GLU A 15 26.54 0.08 -13.35
C GLU A 15 26.06 -0.32 -11.96
N ILE A 16 25.00 -1.12 -11.93
CA ILE A 16 24.41 -1.59 -10.69
C ILE A 16 23.81 -2.98 -10.85
N THR A 17 24.05 -3.84 -9.87
CA THR A 17 23.48 -5.19 -9.80
C THR A 17 22.10 -5.17 -9.12
N PRO A 18 21.24 -6.16 -9.40
CA PRO A 18 19.99 -6.36 -8.66
C PRO A 18 20.19 -6.37 -7.13
N GLN A 19 21.27 -6.96 -6.63
CA GLN A 19 21.58 -7.06 -5.21
C GLN A 19 21.93 -5.71 -4.59
N GLU A 20 22.59 -4.83 -5.34
CA GLU A 20 22.89 -3.47 -4.90
C GLU A 20 21.63 -2.61 -4.82
N ILE A 21 20.70 -2.74 -5.78
CA ILE A 21 19.41 -2.01 -5.76
C ILE A 21 18.68 -2.24 -4.44
N TYR A 22 18.66 -3.48 -3.94
CA TYR A 22 18.00 -3.82 -2.68
C TYR A 22 18.67 -3.25 -1.42
N LYS A 23 19.87 -2.69 -1.56
CA LYS A 23 20.66 -2.06 -0.48
C LYS A 23 20.68 -0.54 -0.57
N ILE A 24 20.28 0.05 -1.69
CA ILE A 24 20.26 1.49 -1.87
C ILE A 24 19.11 2.10 -1.07
N SER A 25 19.43 3.17 -0.35
CA SER A 25 18.45 4.06 0.25
C SER A 25 18.29 5.31 -0.64
N PRO A 26 17.12 5.96 -0.66
CA PRO A 26 16.98 7.24 -1.34
C PRO A 26 18.02 8.25 -0.82
N ASP A 27 18.55 9.08 -1.73
CA ASP A 27 19.43 10.16 -1.33
C ASP A 27 18.60 11.29 -0.70
N TYR A 28 18.68 11.40 0.62
CA TYR A 28 17.98 12.45 1.36
C TYR A 28 18.80 13.74 1.50
N SER A 29 20.04 13.79 1.03
CA SER A 29 20.91 14.97 1.16
C SER A 29 20.42 16.16 0.32
N VAL A 30 19.64 15.90 -0.73
CA VAL A 30 19.08 16.92 -1.62
C VAL A 30 17.84 17.64 -1.04
N TYR A 31 17.33 17.20 0.11
CA TYR A 31 16.16 17.80 0.74
C TYR A 31 16.56 18.89 1.75
N MET A 32 16.09 20.12 1.55
CA MET A 32 16.28 21.21 2.52
C MET A 32 15.61 20.93 3.86
N ARG A 33 14.45 20.24 3.83
CA ARG A 33 13.73 19.78 5.01
C ARG A 33 13.28 18.35 4.76
N LEU A 34 13.56 17.47 5.71
CA LEU A 34 13.20 16.07 5.64
C LEU A 34 12.09 15.78 6.67
N PRO A 35 10.80 15.83 6.29
CA PRO A 35 9.70 15.60 7.22
C PRO A 35 9.49 14.12 7.59
N TYR A 36 9.90 13.21 6.70
CA TYR A 36 9.83 11.76 6.89
C TYR A 36 10.88 11.05 6.03
N VAL A 37 11.13 9.78 6.33
CA VAL A 37 11.99 8.89 5.55
C VAL A 37 11.18 7.68 5.10
N VAL A 38 11.39 7.26 3.85
CA VAL A 38 10.87 5.99 3.32
C VAL A 38 11.78 4.86 3.78
N ILE A 39 11.15 3.81 4.30
CA ILE A 39 11.79 2.56 4.68
C ILE A 39 11.12 1.38 4.00
N ARG A 40 11.88 0.32 3.78
CA ARG A 40 11.38 -0.96 3.27
C ARG A 40 11.97 -2.10 4.08
N THR A 41 11.19 -3.09 4.46
CA THR A 41 11.68 -4.30 5.16
C THR A 41 11.74 -5.53 4.26
N SER A 42 11.09 -5.45 3.10
CA SER A 42 10.92 -6.51 2.13
C SER A 42 10.64 -5.93 0.73
N TRP A 43 10.76 -6.76 -0.30
CA TRP A 43 10.48 -6.46 -1.70
C TRP A 43 9.55 -7.53 -2.26
N GLY A 44 8.64 -7.13 -3.14
CA GLY A 44 7.71 -8.05 -3.78
C GLY A 44 6.55 -8.45 -2.89
N CYS A 45 5.58 -9.12 -3.49
CA CYS A 45 4.35 -9.57 -2.85
C CYS A 45 4.06 -11.02 -3.25
N VAL A 46 3.56 -11.83 -2.33
CA VAL A 46 3.20 -13.22 -2.62
C VAL A 46 1.88 -13.32 -3.40
N PHE A 47 1.00 -12.33 -3.26
CA PHE A 47 -0.27 -12.26 -3.98
C PHE A 47 -0.05 -11.90 -5.46
N ASN A 48 -0.96 -12.34 -6.31
CA ASN A 48 -0.93 -12.10 -7.75
C ASN A 48 -2.24 -11.43 -8.21
N CYS A 49 -2.50 -10.22 -7.71
CA CYS A 49 -3.72 -9.49 -8.05
C CYS A 49 -3.72 -9.10 -9.52
N THR A 50 -4.86 -9.25 -10.20
CA THR A 50 -5.00 -9.05 -11.65
C THR A 50 -4.67 -7.64 -12.13
N TYR A 51 -4.70 -6.66 -11.23
CA TYR A 51 -4.43 -5.25 -11.48
C TYR A 51 -3.02 -4.81 -11.09
N CYS A 52 -2.26 -5.64 -10.37
CA CYS A 52 -1.01 -5.21 -9.74
C CYS A 52 0.21 -5.64 -10.55
N GLY A 53 1.06 -4.66 -10.89
CA GLY A 53 2.30 -4.91 -11.66
C GLY A 53 3.45 -5.52 -10.87
N ILE A 54 3.30 -5.73 -9.56
CA ILE A 54 4.41 -6.09 -8.68
C ILE A 54 5.13 -7.37 -9.11
N LYS A 55 4.42 -8.37 -9.65
CA LYS A 55 5.02 -9.63 -10.11
C LYS A 55 5.97 -9.45 -11.30
N PHE A 56 5.83 -8.39 -12.10
CA PHE A 56 6.77 -8.08 -13.17
C PHE A 56 8.04 -7.40 -12.65
N ILE A 57 7.89 -6.58 -11.60
CA ILE A 57 8.99 -5.78 -11.03
C ILE A 57 9.82 -6.62 -10.05
N HIS A 58 9.12 -7.25 -9.10
CA HIS A 58 9.62 -8.14 -8.04
C HIS A 58 8.83 -9.46 -8.05
N PRO A 59 9.24 -10.44 -8.89
CA PRO A 59 8.53 -11.72 -9.03
C PRO A 59 8.45 -12.52 -7.72
N GLU A 60 9.46 -12.35 -6.87
CA GLU A 60 9.63 -13.05 -5.60
C GLU A 60 9.50 -12.09 -4.43
N TYR A 61 8.97 -12.60 -3.32
CA TYR A 61 9.02 -11.92 -2.03
C TYR A 61 10.40 -12.11 -1.40
N LYS A 62 11.10 -11.01 -1.10
CA LYS A 62 12.45 -11.02 -0.51
C LYS A 62 12.52 -10.12 0.69
N GLU A 63 13.00 -10.64 1.81
CA GLU A 63 13.17 -9.87 3.03
C GLU A 63 14.55 -9.20 3.07
N ARG A 64 14.60 -7.94 3.51
CA ARG A 64 15.86 -7.28 3.89
C ARG A 64 16.30 -7.77 5.26
N ASP A 65 17.58 -7.64 5.59
CA ASP A 65 18.04 -7.84 6.96
C ASP A 65 17.42 -6.80 7.90
N ILE A 66 16.75 -7.25 8.97
CA ILE A 66 16.08 -6.33 9.90
C ILE A 66 17.04 -5.47 10.68
N SER A 67 18.24 -5.99 10.97
CA SER A 67 19.25 -5.25 11.74
C SER A 67 19.70 -4.01 10.97
N LEU A 68 19.78 -4.11 9.63
CA LEU A 68 20.09 -2.98 8.77
C LEU A 68 18.95 -1.96 8.76
N VAL A 69 17.69 -2.40 8.69
CA VAL A 69 16.53 -1.49 8.74
C VAL A 69 16.47 -0.77 10.09
N ILE A 70 16.73 -1.46 11.20
CA ILE A 70 16.75 -0.84 12.54
C ILE A 70 17.88 0.19 12.62
N LYS A 71 19.08 -0.12 12.10
CA LYS A 71 20.20 0.85 12.03
C LYS A 71 19.85 2.07 11.17
N GLU A 72 19.12 1.87 10.07
CA GLU A 72 18.62 2.94 9.21
C GLU A 72 17.66 3.86 9.98
N ILE A 73 16.70 3.30 10.71
CA ILE A 73 15.77 4.06 11.56
C ILE A 73 16.51 4.80 12.67
N GLU A 74 17.43 4.13 13.39
CA GLU A 74 18.24 4.75 14.44
C GLU A 74 19.06 5.93 13.92
N PHE A 75 19.64 5.80 12.72
CA PHE A 75 20.41 6.86 12.09
C PHE A 75 19.57 8.12 11.84
N PHE A 76 18.38 7.97 11.25
CA PHE A 76 17.50 9.11 10.99
C PHE A 76 16.82 9.64 12.26
N TYR A 77 16.50 8.76 13.21
CA TYR A 77 15.96 9.15 14.51
C TYR A 77 16.94 10.05 15.28
N ARG A 78 18.24 9.72 15.29
CA ARG A 78 19.29 10.58 15.88
C ARG A 78 19.42 11.94 15.19
N LYS A 79 18.94 12.07 13.95
CA LYS A 79 18.86 13.33 13.20
C LYS A 79 17.54 14.08 13.41
N GLY A 80 16.72 13.63 14.36
CA GLY A 80 15.44 14.25 14.69
C GLY A 80 14.26 13.84 13.78
N ILE A 81 14.45 12.84 12.90
CA ILE A 81 13.37 12.33 12.06
C ILE A 81 12.49 11.40 12.89
N THR A 82 11.20 11.72 12.96
CA THR A 82 10.23 10.94 13.74
C THR A 82 9.15 10.30 12.88
N ASN A 83 9.09 10.55 11.57
CA ASN A 83 8.10 9.94 10.69
C ASN A 83 8.79 9.00 9.68
N PHE A 84 8.29 7.77 9.61
CA PHE A 84 8.80 6.75 8.71
C PHE A 84 7.67 6.13 7.90
N ALA A 85 7.83 6.06 6.58
CA ALA A 85 6.82 5.53 5.68
C ALA A 85 7.27 4.17 5.11
N PHE A 86 6.51 3.11 5.38
CA PHE A 86 6.76 1.79 4.80
C PHE A 86 6.29 1.74 3.35
N TYR A 87 7.19 1.34 2.45
CA TYR A 87 6.90 1.10 1.04
C TYR A 87 7.05 -0.37 0.63
N ASP A 88 7.00 -1.27 1.61
CA ASP A 88 6.87 -2.70 1.39
C ASP A 88 5.60 -3.01 0.58
N ASP A 89 5.70 -3.95 -0.36
CA ASP A 89 4.56 -4.38 -1.16
C ASP A 89 3.62 -5.33 -0.38
N ALA A 90 4.15 -5.97 0.68
CA ALA A 90 3.41 -6.91 1.53
C ALA A 90 3.91 -6.89 2.98
N LEU A 91 3.98 -5.71 3.61
CA LEU A 91 4.58 -5.49 4.95
C LEU A 91 4.18 -6.54 6.01
N LEU A 92 2.88 -6.86 6.08
CA LEU A 92 2.35 -7.74 7.12
C LEU A 92 2.33 -9.22 6.76
N TYR A 93 2.76 -9.60 5.55
CA TYR A 93 2.70 -10.99 5.09
C TYR A 93 3.43 -11.93 6.04
N ASN A 94 4.67 -11.59 6.42
CA ASN A 94 5.37 -12.27 7.49
C ASN A 94 5.08 -11.57 8.82
N SER A 95 3.89 -11.81 9.38
CA SER A 95 3.44 -11.15 10.62
C SER A 95 4.40 -11.38 11.80
N ARG A 96 4.99 -12.57 11.92
CA ARG A 96 6.00 -12.89 12.95
C ARG A 96 7.20 -11.95 12.87
N ARG A 97 7.65 -11.66 11.66
CA ARG A 97 8.81 -10.80 11.41
C ARG A 97 8.55 -9.34 11.78
N ILE A 98 7.43 -8.77 11.35
CA ILE A 98 7.10 -7.38 11.69
C ILE A 98 6.85 -7.24 13.20
N LYS A 99 6.23 -8.23 13.86
CA LYS A 99 6.09 -8.24 15.33
C LYS A 99 7.45 -8.21 16.03
N TYR A 100 8.40 -9.04 15.58
CA TYR A 100 9.77 -9.04 16.11
C TYR A 100 10.46 -7.69 15.92
N PHE A 101 10.35 -7.10 14.73
CA PHE A 101 10.86 -5.76 14.46
C PHE A 101 10.30 -4.69 15.40
N LEU A 102 8.98 -4.66 15.61
CA LEU A 102 8.34 -3.68 16.48
C LEU A 102 8.75 -3.87 17.95
N LYS A 103 8.93 -5.12 18.41
CA LYS A 103 9.44 -5.42 19.76
C LYS A 103 10.86 -4.88 19.97
N ILE A 104 11.75 -5.07 18.99
CA ILE A 104 13.13 -4.52 19.09
C ILE A 104 13.13 -2.99 19.17
N LEU A 105 12.28 -2.33 18.38
CA LEU A 105 12.19 -0.86 18.44
C LEU A 105 11.67 -0.37 19.80
N ALA A 106 10.71 -1.09 20.38
CA ALA A 106 10.21 -0.80 21.72
C ALA A 106 11.29 -0.99 22.80
N GLU A 107 12.06 -2.09 22.75
CA GLU A 107 13.20 -2.33 23.66
C GLU A 107 14.26 -1.22 23.58
N LYS A 108 14.43 -0.63 22.40
CA LYS A 108 15.35 0.48 22.15
C LYS A 108 14.80 1.85 22.53
N ASN A 109 13.55 1.93 23.02
CA ASN A 109 12.86 3.18 23.35
C ASN A 109 12.84 4.20 22.18
N ILE A 110 12.72 3.72 20.95
CA ILE A 110 12.64 4.57 19.76
C ILE A 110 11.19 5.05 19.59
N SER A 111 10.95 6.35 19.84
CA SER A 111 9.63 6.95 19.71
C SER A 111 9.47 7.62 18.35
N VAL A 112 8.78 6.94 17.44
CA VAL A 112 8.55 7.38 16.05
C VAL A 112 7.10 7.13 15.65
N ASN A 113 6.69 7.66 14.51
CA ASN A 113 5.41 7.44 13.87
C ASN A 113 5.64 6.65 12.58
N PHE A 114 4.83 5.61 12.37
CA PHE A 114 4.86 4.82 11.15
C PHE A 114 3.67 5.11 10.24
N HIS A 115 3.93 5.17 8.94
CA HIS A 115 2.93 5.46 7.91
C HIS A 115 2.94 4.35 6.86
N THR A 116 1.77 3.98 6.33
CA THR A 116 1.62 2.83 5.43
C THR A 116 0.89 3.20 4.13
N PRO A 117 1.52 3.97 3.23
CA PRO A 117 0.85 4.52 2.06
C PRO A 117 0.31 3.47 1.07
N ASN A 118 0.97 2.32 0.94
CA ASN A 118 0.63 1.28 -0.04
C ASN A 118 -0.56 0.38 0.35
N GLY A 119 -1.10 0.53 1.57
CA GLY A 119 -2.12 -0.35 2.10
C GLY A 119 -1.53 -1.62 2.76
N LEU A 120 -2.20 -2.09 3.80
CA LEU A 120 -1.85 -3.26 4.58
C LEU A 120 -2.83 -4.38 4.29
N HIS A 121 -2.32 -5.58 4.12
CA HIS A 121 -3.14 -6.79 3.98
C HIS A 121 -3.86 -7.06 5.32
N ALA A 122 -5.14 -6.68 5.39
CA ALA A 122 -5.92 -6.71 6.62
C ALA A 122 -5.93 -8.09 7.30
N ARG A 123 -5.92 -9.16 6.50
CA ARG A 123 -5.98 -10.55 6.98
C ARG A 123 -4.87 -10.97 7.95
N PHE A 124 -3.72 -10.27 7.94
CA PHE A 124 -2.60 -10.60 8.83
C PHE A 124 -2.65 -9.85 10.16
N ILE A 125 -3.62 -8.93 10.34
CA ILE A 125 -3.77 -8.16 11.57
C ILE A 125 -4.53 -9.00 12.61
N ASP A 126 -3.75 -9.75 13.38
CA ASP A 126 -4.20 -10.37 14.62
C ASP A 126 -4.12 -9.39 15.82
N GLU A 127 -4.61 -9.83 16.98
CA GLU A 127 -4.67 -9.03 18.20
C GLU A 127 -3.28 -8.53 18.65
N GLU A 128 -2.27 -9.40 18.65
CA GLU A 128 -0.91 -9.04 19.06
C GLU A 128 -0.31 -8.02 18.09
N LEU A 129 -0.48 -8.21 16.77
CA LEU A 129 0.02 -7.28 15.78
C LEU A 129 -0.66 -5.92 15.89
N ALA A 130 -1.97 -5.89 16.09
CA ALA A 130 -2.72 -4.64 16.30
C ALA A 130 -2.19 -3.88 17.52
N GLN A 131 -1.94 -4.57 18.65
CA GLN A 131 -1.38 -3.95 19.85
C GLN A 131 0.01 -3.38 19.61
N LEU A 132 0.88 -4.13 18.92
CA LEU A 132 2.22 -3.67 18.58
C LEU A 132 2.18 -2.47 17.63
N MET A 133 1.30 -2.49 16.62
CA MET A 133 1.10 -1.35 15.72
C MET A 133 0.63 -0.11 16.47
N HIS A 134 -0.33 -0.24 17.40
CA HIS A 134 -0.80 0.88 18.22
C HIS A 134 0.34 1.46 19.08
N ASN A 135 1.05 0.60 19.81
CA ASN A 135 2.14 1.01 20.69
C ASN A 135 3.31 1.65 19.92
N ALA A 136 3.59 1.15 18.71
CA ALA A 136 4.59 1.70 17.81
C ALA A 136 4.09 2.91 17.00
N ARG A 137 2.88 3.41 17.27
CA ARG A 137 2.28 4.61 16.65
C ARG A 137 2.20 4.53 15.12
N PHE A 138 1.59 3.46 14.61
CA PHE A 138 1.16 3.46 13.21
C PHE A 138 0.02 4.48 13.05
N ILE A 139 0.29 5.56 12.33
CA ILE A 139 -0.66 6.66 12.17
C ILE A 139 -1.53 6.35 10.95
N ASN A 140 -2.84 6.27 11.19
CA ASN A 140 -3.85 6.01 10.16
C ASN A 140 -3.46 4.83 9.24
N PRO A 141 -3.35 3.59 9.79
CA PRO A 141 -3.03 2.44 8.98
C PRO A 141 -4.08 2.28 7.87
N ARG A 142 -3.60 2.26 6.63
CA ARG A 142 -4.43 2.01 5.45
C ARG A 142 -4.59 0.51 5.31
N LEU A 143 -5.81 0.01 5.37
CA LEU A 143 -6.13 -1.41 5.23
C LEU A 143 -6.67 -1.66 3.82
N SER A 144 -5.96 -2.47 3.05
CA SER A 144 -6.38 -2.87 1.70
C SER A 144 -7.65 -3.71 1.76
N LEU A 145 -8.77 -3.10 1.35
CA LEU A 145 -10.06 -3.77 1.16
C LEU A 145 -10.39 -3.91 -0.33
N GLU A 146 -9.97 -2.94 -1.14
CA GLU A 146 -10.16 -2.83 -2.59
C GLU A 146 -11.63 -2.64 -3.01
N SER A 147 -12.51 -3.56 -2.62
CA SER A 147 -13.94 -3.53 -2.86
C SER A 147 -14.65 -4.30 -1.75
N ALA A 148 -15.90 -3.92 -1.43
CA ALA A 148 -16.76 -4.69 -0.53
C ALA A 148 -17.56 -5.80 -1.26
N GLU A 149 -17.38 -5.95 -2.56
CA GLU A 149 -18.06 -6.96 -3.37
C GLU A 149 -17.25 -8.26 -3.41
N GLU A 150 -17.70 -9.28 -2.67
CA GLU A 150 -16.99 -10.55 -2.50
C GLU A 150 -16.63 -11.22 -3.84
N LYS A 151 -17.56 -11.27 -4.79
CA LYS A 151 -17.31 -11.82 -6.13
C LYS A 151 -16.18 -11.07 -6.85
N PHE A 152 -16.10 -9.76 -6.65
CA PHE A 152 -15.06 -8.92 -7.23
C PHE A 152 -13.71 -9.12 -6.53
N GLN A 153 -13.71 -9.31 -5.21
CA GLN A 153 -12.51 -9.67 -4.44
C GLN A 153 -11.91 -10.99 -4.94
N HIS A 154 -12.73 -12.02 -5.14
CA HIS A 154 -12.27 -13.31 -5.69
C HIS A 154 -11.69 -13.15 -7.09
N LYS A 155 -12.38 -12.41 -7.97
CA LYS A 155 -11.96 -12.19 -9.36
C LYS A 155 -10.65 -11.42 -9.49
N THR A 156 -10.38 -10.49 -8.57
CA THR A 156 -9.21 -9.59 -8.68
C THR A 156 -7.96 -10.10 -7.97
N GLY A 157 -8.08 -11.08 -7.06
CA GLY A 157 -6.91 -11.74 -6.47
C GLY A 157 -7.11 -12.43 -5.12
N GLY A 158 -8.28 -12.27 -4.48
CA GLY A 158 -8.62 -12.96 -3.23
C GLY A 158 -7.66 -12.67 -2.07
N LYS A 159 -6.98 -11.51 -2.09
CA LYS A 159 -6.00 -11.13 -1.06
C LYS A 159 -6.64 -10.70 0.25
N VAL A 160 -7.92 -10.35 0.23
CA VAL A 160 -8.71 -9.88 1.37
C VAL A 160 -10.18 -10.23 1.13
N PHE A 161 -10.89 -10.52 2.21
CA PHE A 161 -12.35 -10.67 2.26
C PHE A 161 -12.94 -9.77 3.34
N LEU A 162 -14.26 -9.57 3.32
CA LEU A 162 -14.95 -8.76 4.32
C LEU A 162 -14.67 -9.22 5.76
N SER A 163 -14.67 -10.54 6.01
CA SER A 163 -14.37 -11.12 7.32
C SER A 163 -12.94 -10.83 7.80
N ASP A 164 -11.96 -10.87 6.88
CA ASP A 164 -10.57 -10.50 7.16
C ASP A 164 -10.49 -9.02 7.61
N PHE A 165 -11.24 -8.15 6.92
CA PHE A 165 -11.27 -6.71 7.18
C PHE A 165 -11.98 -6.36 8.49
N GLU A 166 -13.15 -6.94 8.75
CA GLU A 166 -13.90 -6.78 10.00
C GLU A 166 -13.08 -7.23 11.21
N LYS A 167 -12.40 -8.39 11.10
CA LYS A 167 -11.51 -8.90 12.15
C LYS A 167 -10.34 -7.95 12.42
N ALA A 168 -9.73 -7.41 11.37
CA ALA A 168 -8.66 -6.44 11.50
C ALA A 168 -9.12 -5.17 12.24
N ILE A 169 -10.28 -4.63 11.88
CA ILE A 169 -10.87 -3.46 12.55
C ILE A 169 -11.17 -3.76 14.02
N TYR A 170 -11.75 -4.92 14.32
CA TYR A 170 -11.99 -5.35 15.69
C TYR A 170 -10.69 -5.38 16.52
N ASN A 171 -9.63 -5.98 15.97
CA ASN A 171 -8.32 -6.05 16.64
C ASN A 171 -7.69 -4.67 16.83
N LEU A 172 -7.78 -3.77 15.84
CA LEU A 172 -7.29 -2.40 15.94
C LEU A 172 -8.03 -1.60 17.03
N ARG A 173 -9.37 -1.70 17.08
CA ARG A 173 -10.15 -1.06 18.15
C ARG A 173 -9.76 -1.58 19.52
N LYS A 174 -9.63 -2.91 19.66
CA LYS A 174 -9.20 -3.54 20.92
C LYS A 174 -7.81 -3.06 21.36
N ALA A 175 -6.92 -2.80 20.40
CA ALA A 175 -5.57 -2.29 20.66
C ALA A 175 -5.52 -0.81 21.09
N GLY A 176 -6.59 -0.04 20.87
CA GLY A 176 -6.70 1.36 21.28
C GLY A 176 -6.96 2.37 20.16
N TYR A 177 -7.03 1.94 18.90
CA TYR A 177 -7.38 2.85 17.79
C TYR A 177 -8.84 3.30 17.92
N ARG A 178 -9.08 4.62 17.78
CA ARG A 178 -10.43 5.16 17.73
C ARG A 178 -11.01 5.02 16.32
N ASP A 179 -12.33 5.15 16.24
CA ASP A 179 -13.02 5.26 14.97
C ASP A 179 -12.37 6.35 14.09
N TRP A 180 -12.27 6.08 12.78
CA TRP A 180 -11.64 6.95 11.79
C TRP A 180 -10.12 7.16 11.91
N GLU A 181 -9.45 6.54 12.90
CA GLU A 181 -7.98 6.50 13.00
C GLU A 181 -7.34 5.35 12.20
N TYR A 182 -8.12 4.68 11.35
CA TYR A 182 -7.68 3.71 10.36
C TYR A 182 -8.53 3.88 9.10
N SER A 183 -7.98 3.48 7.95
CA SER A 183 -8.62 3.72 6.66
C SER A 183 -8.92 2.44 5.91
N ALA A 184 -10.06 2.39 5.22
CA ALA A 184 -10.35 1.41 4.19
C ALA A 184 -9.76 1.92 2.86
N TYR A 185 -8.75 1.22 2.34
CA TYR A 185 -8.16 1.53 1.05
C TYR A 185 -8.94 0.77 -0.03
N LEU A 186 -9.66 1.54 -0.85
CA LEU A 186 -10.60 1.09 -1.86
C LEU A 186 -10.07 1.44 -3.24
N LEU A 187 -10.15 0.52 -4.19
CA LEU A 187 -9.86 0.82 -5.59
C LEU A 187 -11.10 1.39 -6.26
N ILE A 188 -10.87 2.22 -7.27
CA ILE A 188 -11.90 2.74 -8.16
C ILE A 188 -11.32 2.82 -9.57
N GLY A 189 -12.13 2.56 -10.58
CA GLY A 189 -11.72 2.68 -11.97
C GLY A 189 -11.23 1.36 -12.57
N LEU A 190 -11.57 0.21 -11.99
CA LEU A 190 -11.19 -1.08 -12.53
C LEU A 190 -12.16 -1.54 -13.63
N PRO A 191 -11.69 -2.28 -14.66
CA PRO A 191 -12.59 -2.97 -15.58
C PRO A 191 -13.57 -3.91 -14.87
N ASP A 192 -14.81 -3.92 -15.35
CA ASP A 192 -15.95 -4.67 -14.77
C ASP A 192 -16.38 -4.24 -13.35
N GLU A 193 -15.84 -3.14 -12.83
CA GLU A 193 -16.35 -2.47 -11.63
C GLU A 193 -17.38 -1.43 -12.04
N ASN A 194 -18.58 -1.50 -11.48
CA ASN A 194 -19.55 -0.44 -11.65
C ASN A 194 -19.49 0.55 -10.46
N LEU A 195 -19.98 1.76 -10.68
CA LEU A 195 -19.83 2.83 -9.69
C LEU A 195 -20.69 2.61 -8.43
N ASP A 196 -21.77 1.81 -8.51
CA ASP A 196 -22.56 1.43 -7.34
C ASP A 196 -21.81 0.46 -6.42
N MET A 197 -20.99 -0.44 -6.97
CA MET A 197 -20.08 -1.28 -6.17
C MET A 197 -19.09 -0.44 -5.37
N VAL A 198 -18.59 0.65 -5.97
CA VAL A 198 -17.70 1.60 -5.30
C VAL A 198 -18.45 2.33 -4.18
N LYS A 199 -19.67 2.79 -4.46
CA LYS A 199 -20.55 3.40 -3.44
C LYS A 199 -20.79 2.46 -2.27
N THR A 200 -21.19 1.21 -2.52
CA THR A 200 -21.37 0.16 -1.51
C THR A 200 -20.11 -0.02 -0.69
N SER A 201 -18.94 -0.02 -1.34
CA SER A 201 -17.65 -0.16 -0.66
C SER A 201 -17.33 1.02 0.26
N ILE A 202 -17.64 2.25 -0.15
CA ILE A 202 -17.50 3.46 0.67
C ILE A 202 -18.44 3.40 1.87
N GLU A 203 -19.71 3.08 1.65
CA GLU A 203 -20.73 2.99 2.72
C GLU A 203 -20.39 1.88 3.72
N TYR A 204 -19.90 0.74 3.23
CA TYR A 204 -19.45 -0.36 4.06
C TYR A 204 -18.25 0.04 4.94
N ALA A 205 -17.25 0.72 4.38
CA ALA A 205 -16.14 1.26 5.17
C ALA A 205 -16.62 2.21 6.27
N LYS A 206 -17.55 3.12 5.95
CA LYS A 206 -18.14 4.05 6.93
C LYS A 206 -18.98 3.35 8.00
N LYS A 207 -19.73 2.31 7.64
CA LYS A 207 -20.48 1.47 8.60
C LYS A 207 -19.53 0.87 9.64
N LEU A 208 -18.33 0.46 9.22
CA LEU A 208 -17.28 -0.03 10.11
C LEU A 208 -16.44 1.10 10.74
N LYS A 209 -16.80 2.36 10.48
CA LYS A 209 -16.12 3.58 10.91
C LYS A 209 -14.62 3.60 10.56
N ALA A 210 -14.30 3.01 9.40
CA ALA A 210 -13.01 3.15 8.74
C ALA A 210 -13.11 4.30 7.75
N LYS A 211 -12.10 5.19 7.73
CA LYS A 211 -12.05 6.29 6.78
C LYS A 211 -11.94 5.74 5.35
N PRO A 212 -12.89 6.02 4.43
CA PRO A 212 -12.75 5.60 3.05
C PRO A 212 -11.61 6.37 2.36
N LEU A 213 -10.69 5.65 1.73
CA LEU A 213 -9.64 6.21 0.89
C LEU A 213 -9.73 5.57 -0.50
N LEU A 214 -10.11 6.38 -1.48
CA LEU A 214 -10.18 5.96 -2.88
C LEU A 214 -8.79 6.04 -3.53
N ALA A 215 -8.36 4.93 -4.12
CA ALA A 215 -7.20 4.81 -4.98
C ALA A 215 -7.66 4.60 -6.41
N GLU A 216 -7.34 5.56 -7.26
CA GLU A 216 -7.71 5.52 -8.67
C GLU A 216 -6.78 4.57 -9.42
N TYR A 217 -7.36 3.61 -10.12
CA TYR A 217 -6.65 2.62 -10.91
C TYR A 217 -5.93 3.28 -12.10
N ALA A 218 -4.63 3.01 -12.21
CA ALA A 218 -3.82 3.30 -13.37
C ALA A 218 -3.55 1.99 -14.12
N PRO A 219 -3.90 1.87 -15.42
CA PRO A 219 -3.58 0.69 -16.20
C PRO A 219 -2.09 0.41 -16.23
N ILE A 220 -1.71 -0.81 -15.86
CA ILE A 220 -0.33 -1.28 -15.94
C ILE A 220 -0.23 -2.26 -17.12
N PRO A 221 0.46 -1.90 -18.21
CA PRO A 221 0.65 -2.78 -19.35
C PRO A 221 1.18 -4.15 -18.93
N GLY A 222 0.58 -5.20 -19.49
CA GLY A 222 0.93 -6.59 -19.20
C GLY A 222 0.18 -7.23 -18.03
N THR A 223 -0.50 -6.46 -17.17
CA THR A 223 -1.41 -7.05 -16.15
C THR A 223 -2.66 -7.65 -16.79
N GLU A 224 -3.26 -8.66 -16.16
CA GLU A 224 -4.44 -9.35 -16.70
C GLU A 224 -5.63 -8.40 -16.89
N ILE A 225 -5.85 -7.49 -15.94
CA ILE A 225 -6.98 -6.56 -16.03
C ILE A 225 -6.73 -5.49 -17.10
N ALA A 226 -5.48 -5.10 -17.36
CA ALA A 226 -5.15 -4.10 -18.37
C ALA A 226 -5.49 -4.56 -19.79
N LYS A 227 -5.57 -5.87 -20.06
CA LYS A 227 -6.03 -6.43 -21.34
C LYS A 227 -7.48 -6.06 -21.69
N LYS A 228 -8.25 -5.58 -20.71
CA LYS A 228 -9.65 -5.14 -20.89
C LYS A 228 -9.78 -3.64 -21.15
N ILE A 229 -8.67 -2.89 -21.07
CA ILE A 229 -8.67 -1.47 -21.39
C ILE A 229 -8.79 -1.30 -22.90
N LYS A 230 -9.71 -0.44 -23.32
CA LYS A 230 -10.00 -0.19 -24.74
C LYS A 230 -8.99 0.74 -25.41
N TYR A 231 -8.26 1.52 -24.62
CA TYR A 231 -7.23 2.44 -25.09
C TYR A 231 -5.93 1.71 -25.42
N ASP A 232 -5.17 2.25 -26.37
CA ASP A 232 -3.85 1.72 -26.72
C ASP A 232 -2.84 2.02 -25.61
N LEU A 233 -2.52 1.01 -24.81
CA LEU A 233 -1.56 1.14 -23.72
C LEU A 233 -0.10 1.27 -24.18
N SER A 234 0.18 1.35 -25.49
CA SER A 234 1.48 1.80 -26.00
C SER A 234 1.70 3.30 -25.77
N GLU A 235 0.60 4.08 -25.68
CA GLU A 235 0.61 5.51 -25.37
C GLU A 235 0.55 5.74 -23.84
N PRO A 236 1.61 6.26 -23.21
CA PRO A 236 1.68 6.42 -21.75
C PRO A 236 0.59 7.30 -21.14
N LEU A 237 0.01 8.23 -21.90
CA LEU A 237 -1.11 9.05 -21.41
C LEU A 237 -2.32 8.22 -21.00
N TYR A 238 -2.54 7.05 -21.63
CA TYR A 238 -3.65 6.16 -21.28
C TYR A 238 -3.41 5.33 -20.02
N HIS A 239 -2.23 5.45 -19.40
CA HIS A 239 -1.95 4.85 -18.09
C HIS A 239 -2.39 5.79 -16.96
N ASN A 240 -2.71 7.06 -17.27
CA ASN A 240 -3.07 8.05 -16.28
C ASN A 240 -4.43 7.73 -15.64
N ASN A 241 -4.48 7.69 -14.32
CA ASN A 241 -5.70 7.42 -13.57
C ASN A 241 -6.74 8.56 -13.63
N SER A 242 -6.31 9.78 -13.97
CA SER A 242 -7.18 10.96 -14.05
C SER A 242 -8.23 10.86 -15.16
N ILE A 243 -7.99 10.04 -16.19
CA ILE A 243 -8.93 9.85 -17.31
C ILE A 243 -9.84 8.64 -17.12
N PHE A 244 -9.70 7.88 -16.03
CA PHE A 244 -10.46 6.65 -15.75
C PHE A 244 -10.61 5.75 -16.98
N PRO A 245 -9.50 5.19 -17.50
CA PRO A 245 -9.46 4.56 -18.82
C PRO A 245 -10.28 3.26 -18.93
N ALA A 246 -10.76 2.71 -17.80
CA ALA A 246 -11.69 1.59 -17.77
C ALA A 246 -13.16 2.02 -17.88
N TYR A 247 -13.47 3.29 -17.63
CA TYR A 247 -14.82 3.83 -17.58
C TYR A 247 -15.16 4.60 -18.86
N SER A 248 -16.45 4.80 -19.09
CA SER A 248 -16.91 5.52 -20.27
C SER A 248 -16.80 7.04 -20.04
N PRO A 249 -16.46 7.83 -21.07
CA PRO A 249 -16.55 9.28 -20.99
C PRO A 249 -17.94 9.73 -20.56
N GLY A 250 -18.04 10.69 -19.62
CA GLY A 250 -19.31 11.25 -19.13
C GLY A 250 -19.67 10.91 -17.68
N GLU A 251 -18.96 9.99 -17.03
CA GLU A 251 -19.22 9.59 -15.64
C GLU A 251 -18.54 10.47 -14.58
N TRP A 252 -17.89 11.57 -14.99
CA TRP A 252 -17.10 12.45 -14.12
C TRP A 252 -17.89 13.02 -12.94
N LYS A 253 -19.17 13.33 -13.14
CA LYS A 253 -20.04 13.86 -12.08
C LYS A 253 -20.24 12.83 -10.98
N TYR A 254 -20.52 11.58 -11.35
CA TYR A 254 -20.72 10.51 -10.38
C TYR A 254 -19.41 10.12 -9.68
N LEU A 255 -18.29 10.12 -10.40
CA LEU A 255 -16.96 9.96 -9.79
C LEU A 255 -16.67 11.04 -8.75
N GLN A 256 -17.05 12.29 -9.03
CA GLN A 256 -16.92 13.38 -8.08
C GLN A 256 -17.85 13.18 -6.87
N GLU A 257 -19.10 12.76 -7.08
CA GLU A 257 -20.03 12.40 -6.00
C GLU A 257 -19.48 11.28 -5.10
N LEU A 258 -18.83 10.25 -5.67
CA LEU A 258 -18.17 9.20 -4.90
C LEU A 258 -16.97 9.74 -4.08
N LYS A 259 -16.17 10.64 -4.66
CA LYS A 259 -15.07 11.31 -3.95
C LYS A 259 -15.58 12.14 -2.78
N ASP A 260 -16.67 12.88 -2.97
CA ASP A 260 -17.26 13.69 -1.92
C ASP A 260 -17.93 12.82 -0.84
N LEU A 261 -18.59 11.73 -1.25
CA LEU A 261 -19.06 10.71 -0.33
C LEU A 261 -17.91 10.15 0.51
N ALA A 262 -16.77 9.78 -0.08
CA ALA A 262 -15.63 9.25 0.65
C ALA A 262 -15.01 10.26 1.66
N ARG A 263 -15.12 11.57 1.39
CA ARG A 263 -14.58 12.64 2.24
C ARG A 263 -15.49 13.03 3.41
N ASN A 264 -16.80 12.80 3.30
CA ASN A 264 -17.78 13.18 4.31
C ASN A 264 -18.02 12.03 5.30
N PHE A 265 -17.29 11.97 6.41
CA PHE A 265 -17.45 10.94 7.46
C PHE A 265 -17.20 11.50 8.86
#